data_AF-D3YBF1-F1
#
_entry.id   AF-D3YBF1-F1
#
_cell.length_a   1.000
_cell.length_b   1.000
_cell.length_c   1.000
_cell.angle_alpha   90.00
_cell.angle_beta   90.00
_cell.angle_gamma   90.00
#
_symmetry.space_group_name_H-M   'P 1'
#
loop_
_entity.id
_entity.type
_entity.pdbx_description
1 polymer ?
#
loop_
_entity_poly.entity_id
_entity_poly.type
_entity_poly.pdbx_seq_one_letter_code
_entity_poly.pdbx_strand_id
1 'polypeptide(L)'
;MFHRPSSNVKRAFLVDTLQLVRNLESNGFPSKQAEAITSAITEVLNDSLENVAQSFVSKSDMQKSEMIQETNLSKFKSEVQSSQRIECGVVFNCFNSFELRVKGVAGPELKPSGEVEHHFSLLQRETEKLRNDIDKMRSELRYEIDKVTAGQRLDLNLERGRIKDELADQNAETTNLTNKLDREIHALRAQLEAAKYDVIKYCIGNVRMNYSQLSSLHVECIFYKHGLLSELLRPAFEIFANPRCQAAGDLKGSLP
;
A
#
# COMPACT_ATOMS: atom_id res chain seq x y z
N MET A 1 13.77 -28.51 -25.74
CA MET A 1 13.55 -27.05 -25.87
C MET A 1 12.09 -26.77 -25.56
N PHE A 2 11.75 -26.31 -24.36
CA PHE A 2 10.42 -25.82 -24.04
C PHE A 2 10.47 -24.30 -23.90
N HIS A 3 9.70 -23.62 -24.76
CA HIS A 3 9.49 -22.18 -24.73
C HIS A 3 8.80 -21.78 -23.41
N ARG A 4 9.38 -20.81 -22.71
CA ARG A 4 8.73 -20.14 -21.58
C ARG A 4 8.05 -18.88 -22.11
N PRO A 5 6.73 -18.68 -21.94
CA PRO A 5 6.10 -17.42 -22.29
C PRO A 5 6.52 -16.36 -21.26
N SER A 6 7.01 -15.24 -21.77
CA SER A 6 7.18 -14.00 -21.03
C SER A 6 5.81 -13.49 -20.59
N SER A 7 5.60 -13.36 -19.27
CA SER A 7 4.53 -12.52 -18.71
C SER A 7 5.07 -11.79 -17.50
N ASN A 8 5.53 -10.56 -17.75
CA ASN A 8 5.53 -9.53 -16.72
C ASN A 8 4.06 -9.38 -16.24
N VAL A 9 3.83 -9.17 -14.93
CA VAL A 9 2.51 -9.02 -14.25
C VAL A 9 1.91 -10.29 -13.58
N LYS A 10 2.72 -11.21 -13.03
CA LYS A 10 2.27 -12.07 -11.91
C LYS A 10 3.40 -12.37 -10.91
N ARG A 11 3.82 -11.38 -10.12
CA ARG A 11 4.28 -11.68 -8.75
C ARG A 11 3.04 -11.58 -7.87
N ALA A 12 2.32 -12.68 -7.74
CA ALA A 12 1.50 -12.87 -6.55
C ALA A 12 2.45 -12.76 -5.36
N PHE A 13 2.17 -11.83 -4.44
CA PHE A 13 2.92 -11.67 -3.20
C PHE A 13 2.65 -12.89 -2.31
N LEU A 14 3.31 -14.02 -2.64
CA LEU A 14 3.35 -15.19 -1.79
C LEU A 14 4.48 -14.97 -0.80
N VAL A 15 4.13 -14.62 0.44
CA VAL A 15 5.08 -14.59 1.56
C VAL A 15 5.38 -16.05 1.91
N ASP A 16 6.61 -16.48 1.64
CA ASP A 16 7.11 -17.77 2.12
C ASP A 16 7.48 -17.61 3.60
N THR A 17 6.49 -17.85 4.46
CA THR A 17 6.62 -17.74 5.92
C THR A 17 7.67 -18.70 6.46
N LEU A 18 7.86 -19.87 5.84
CA LEU A 18 8.85 -20.84 6.28
C LEU A 18 10.28 -20.32 6.01
N GLN A 19 10.53 -19.77 4.82
CA GLN A 19 11.83 -19.18 4.49
C GLN A 19 12.12 -17.95 5.36
N LEU A 20 11.10 -17.16 5.68
CA LEU A 20 11.24 -15.99 6.55
C LEU A 20 11.62 -16.40 7.99
N VAL A 21 10.96 -17.42 8.55
CA VAL A 21 11.30 -17.96 9.87
C VAL A 21 12.74 -18.50 9.88
N ARG A 22 13.14 -19.27 8.86
CA ARG A 22 14.52 -19.81 8.77
C ARG A 22 15.59 -18.72 8.69
N ASN A 23 15.28 -17.62 8.01
CA ASN A 23 16.18 -16.46 7.95
C ASN A 23 16.26 -15.73 9.30
N LEU A 24 15.17 -15.65 10.06
CA LEU A 24 15.19 -15.05 11.40
C LEU A 24 15.97 -15.95 12.38
N GLU A 25 15.77 -17.26 12.32
CA GLU A 25 16.53 -18.22 13.12
C GLU A 25 18.04 -18.16 12.84
N SER A 26 18.45 -18.04 11.57
CA SER A 26 19.86 -17.93 11.19
C SER A 26 20.51 -16.62 11.65
N ASN A 27 19.71 -15.59 11.92
CA ASN A 27 20.14 -14.32 12.53
C ASN A 27 20.12 -14.33 14.07
N GLY A 28 19.92 -15.50 14.69
CA GLY A 28 20.03 -15.69 16.13
C GLY A 28 18.72 -15.50 16.91
N PHE A 29 17.58 -15.37 16.22
CA PHE A 29 16.27 -15.32 16.89
C PHE A 29 15.82 -16.74 17.30
N PRO A 30 15.37 -16.94 18.56
CA PRO A 30 14.70 -18.17 18.97
C PRO A 30 13.46 -18.46 18.10
N SER A 31 13.18 -19.73 17.77
CA SER A 31 12.06 -20.10 16.88
C SER A 31 10.73 -19.46 17.26
N LYS A 32 10.39 -19.40 18.55
CA LYS A 32 9.15 -18.75 19.03
C LYS A 32 9.07 -17.27 18.70
N GLN A 33 10.20 -16.55 18.75
CA GLN A 33 10.24 -15.13 18.37
C GLN A 33 10.21 -14.97 16.84
N ALA A 34 10.92 -15.83 16.10
CA ALA A 34 10.90 -15.83 14.64
C ALA A 34 9.48 -16.09 14.08
N GLU A 35 8.75 -17.04 14.67
CA GLU A 35 7.35 -17.32 14.36
C GLU A 35 6.44 -16.14 14.69
N ALA A 36 6.58 -15.53 15.88
CA ALA A 36 5.77 -14.38 16.28
C ALA A 36 5.98 -13.16 15.36
N ILE A 37 7.24 -12.85 15.01
CA ILE A 37 7.57 -11.77 14.08
C ILE A 37 7.00 -12.05 12.69
N THR A 38 7.17 -13.27 12.20
CA THR A 38 6.63 -13.69 10.89
C THR A 38 5.10 -13.59 10.87
N SER A 39 4.43 -13.96 11.96
CA SER A 39 2.98 -13.89 12.09
C SER A 39 2.47 -12.45 12.05
N ALA A 40 3.08 -11.54 12.83
CA ALA A 40 2.73 -10.12 12.83
C ALA A 40 2.97 -9.45 11.47
N ILE A 41 4.07 -9.79 10.78
CA ILE A 41 4.35 -9.27 9.43
C ILE A 41 3.30 -9.78 8.43
N THR A 42 2.90 -11.05 8.54
CA THR A 42 1.90 -11.65 7.64
C THR A 42 0.53 -10.99 7.83
N GLU A 43 0.16 -10.67 9.07
CA GLU A 43 -1.10 -9.98 9.41
C GLU A 43 -1.12 -8.57 8.82
N VAL A 44 -0.09 -7.75 9.07
CA VAL A 44 0.01 -6.38 8.51
C VAL A 44 0.03 -6.40 6.99
N LEU A 45 0.69 -7.39 6.37
CA LEU A 45 0.70 -7.54 4.92
C LEU A 45 -0.68 -7.92 4.38
N ASN A 46 -1.42 -8.80 5.04
CA ASN A 46 -2.78 -9.15 4.63
C ASN A 46 -3.71 -7.94 4.73
N ASP A 47 -3.67 -7.19 5.84
CA ASP A 47 -4.49 -5.99 6.03
C ASP A 47 -4.16 -4.90 5.00
N SER A 48 -2.87 -4.68 4.76
CA SER A 48 -2.41 -3.71 3.76
C SER A 48 -2.85 -4.09 2.34
N LEU A 49 -2.81 -5.39 2.02
CA LEU A 49 -3.18 -5.91 0.70
C LEU A 49 -4.69 -5.86 0.50
N GLU A 50 -5.49 -6.10 1.55
CA GLU A 50 -6.95 -5.93 1.52
C GLU A 50 -7.34 -4.46 1.35
N ASN A 51 -6.71 -3.54 2.09
CA ASN A 51 -6.96 -2.10 1.97
C ASN A 51 -6.61 -1.55 0.57
N VAL A 52 -5.49 -2.00 0.00
CA VAL A 52 -5.11 -1.65 -1.37
C VAL A 52 -6.03 -2.33 -2.40
N ALA A 53 -6.45 -3.58 -2.17
CA ALA A 53 -7.38 -4.29 -3.05
C ALA A 53 -8.75 -3.61 -3.13
N GLN A 54 -9.23 -3.00 -2.03
CA GLN A 54 -10.46 -2.20 -2.01
C GLN A 54 -10.36 -0.92 -2.86
N SER A 55 -9.15 -0.40 -3.07
CA SER A 55 -8.91 0.77 -3.92
C SER A 55 -8.87 0.42 -5.42
N PHE A 56 -8.82 -0.87 -5.77
CA PHE A 56 -8.88 -1.33 -7.15
C PHE A 56 -10.30 -1.77 -7.52
N VAL A 57 -10.80 -1.28 -8.65
CA VAL A 57 -12.02 -1.83 -9.26
C VAL A 57 -11.74 -3.26 -9.72
N SER A 58 -12.48 -4.24 -9.20
CA SER A 58 -12.27 -5.64 -9.56
C SER A 58 -12.56 -5.87 -11.05
N LYS A 59 -11.88 -6.83 -11.68
CA LYS A 59 -12.12 -7.18 -13.09
C LYS A 59 -13.59 -7.59 -13.32
N SER A 60 -14.21 -8.26 -12.35
CA SER A 60 -15.63 -8.62 -12.39
C SER A 60 -16.57 -7.41 -12.33
N ASP A 61 -16.23 -6.38 -11.57
CA ASP A 61 -17.05 -5.16 -11.47
C ASP A 61 -16.90 -4.30 -12.72
N MET A 62 -15.69 -4.19 -13.25
CA MET A 62 -15.43 -3.55 -14.54
C MET A 62 -16.20 -4.26 -15.67
N GLN A 63 -16.14 -5.60 -15.72
CA GLN A 63 -16.88 -6.39 -16.71
C GLN A 63 -18.40 -6.28 -16.54
N LYS A 64 -18.91 -6.20 -15.31
CA LYS A 64 -20.34 -5.92 -15.07
C LYS A 64 -20.74 -4.55 -15.61
N SER A 65 -19.94 -3.51 -15.34
CA SER A 65 -20.20 -2.17 -15.84
C SER A 65 -20.15 -2.12 -17.38
N GLU A 66 -19.18 -2.79 -17.98
CA GLU A 66 -19.05 -2.93 -19.44
C GLU A 66 -20.26 -3.66 -20.04
N MET A 67 -20.67 -4.81 -19.47
CA MET A 67 -21.85 -5.57 -19.90
C MET A 67 -23.15 -4.74 -19.80
N ILE A 68 -23.30 -3.94 -18.73
CA ILE A 68 -24.45 -3.04 -18.57
C ILE A 68 -24.42 -1.95 -19.66
N GLN A 69 -23.25 -1.37 -19.92
CA GLN A 69 -23.06 -0.37 -20.97
C GLN A 69 -23.34 -0.93 -22.38
N GLU A 70 -22.85 -2.13 -22.70
CA GLU A 70 -23.12 -2.83 -23.96
C GLU A 70 -24.62 -3.17 -24.13
N THR A 71 -25.28 -3.58 -23.05
CA THR A 71 -26.72 -3.85 -23.05
C THR A 71 -27.52 -2.57 -23.33
N ASN A 72 -27.16 -1.46 -22.68
CA ASN A 72 -27.81 -0.17 -22.88
C ASN A 72 -27.57 0.36 -24.31
N LEU A 73 -26.35 0.21 -24.84
CA LEU A 73 -26.02 0.56 -26.21
C LEU A 73 -26.80 -0.29 -27.23
N SER A 74 -26.96 -1.59 -26.96
CA SER A 74 -27.72 -2.50 -27.83
C SER A 74 -29.21 -2.16 -27.82
N LYS A 75 -29.78 -1.84 -26.65
CA LYS A 75 -31.16 -1.35 -26.54
C LYS A 75 -31.36 -0.05 -27.31
N PHE A 76 -30.52 0.95 -27.06
CA PHE A 76 -30.56 2.23 -27.77
C PHE A 76 -30.46 2.04 -29.29
N LYS A 77 -29.53 1.20 -29.76
CA LYS A 77 -29.39 0.86 -31.17
C LYS A 77 -30.67 0.22 -31.74
N SER A 78 -31.30 -0.69 -31.00
CA SER A 78 -32.54 -1.35 -31.44
C SER A 78 -33.73 -0.39 -31.52
N GLU A 79 -33.83 0.57 -30.60
CA GLU A 79 -34.87 1.60 -30.59
C GLU A 79 -34.71 2.60 -31.74
N VAL A 80 -33.46 2.98 -32.04
CA VAL A 80 -33.15 3.80 -33.22
C VAL A 80 -33.48 3.04 -34.50
N GLN A 81 -33.13 1.77 -34.58
CA GLN A 81 -33.33 0.95 -35.77
C GLN A 81 -34.81 0.58 -35.99
N SER A 82 -35.58 0.37 -34.92
CA SER A 82 -37.04 0.17 -35.01
C SER A 82 -37.74 1.45 -35.45
N SER A 83 -37.34 2.61 -34.92
CA SER A 83 -37.86 3.92 -35.35
C SER A 83 -37.58 4.17 -36.83
N GLN A 84 -36.35 3.93 -37.30
CA GLN A 84 -35.99 4.03 -38.72
C GLN A 84 -36.73 3.02 -39.61
N ARG A 85 -36.98 1.80 -39.12
CA ARG A 85 -37.68 0.76 -39.88
C ARG A 85 -39.18 1.06 -39.99
N ILE A 86 -39.79 1.66 -38.97
CA ILE A 86 -41.17 2.16 -39.03
C ILE A 86 -41.24 3.31 -40.04
N GLU A 87 -40.30 4.26 -39.98
CA GLU A 87 -40.25 5.40 -40.91
C GLU A 87 -40.06 4.93 -42.37
N CYS A 88 -39.13 4.01 -42.63
CA CYS A 88 -38.89 3.47 -43.97
C CYS A 88 -40.00 2.51 -44.44
N GLY A 89 -40.62 1.77 -43.52
CA GLY A 89 -41.73 0.84 -43.80
C GLY A 89 -43.04 1.55 -44.13
N VAL A 90 -43.34 2.69 -43.49
CA VAL A 90 -44.47 3.55 -43.85
C VAL A 90 -44.25 4.13 -45.24
N VAL A 91 -43.04 4.61 -45.55
CA VAL A 91 -42.68 5.11 -46.89
C VAL A 91 -42.79 4.01 -47.95
N PHE A 92 -42.30 2.80 -47.67
CA PHE A 92 -42.35 1.67 -48.62
C PHE A 92 -43.77 1.11 -48.81
N ASN A 93 -44.58 1.04 -47.76
CA ASN A 93 -45.99 0.64 -47.87
C ASN A 93 -46.83 1.70 -48.58
N CYS A 94 -46.59 2.99 -48.33
CA CYS A 94 -47.19 4.08 -49.09
C CYS A 94 -46.77 4.02 -50.56
N PHE A 95 -45.50 3.75 -50.86
CA PHE A 95 -44.99 3.61 -52.22
C PHE A 95 -45.60 2.39 -52.94
N ASN A 96 -45.67 1.22 -52.30
CA ASN A 96 -46.31 0.03 -52.88
C ASN A 96 -47.82 0.19 -53.03
N SER A 97 -48.50 0.84 -52.09
CA SER A 97 -49.94 1.13 -52.18
C SER A 97 -50.22 2.13 -53.32
N PHE A 98 -49.29 3.07 -53.56
CA PHE A 98 -49.32 3.99 -54.70
C PHE A 98 -48.99 3.28 -56.01
N GLU A 99 -47.97 2.43 -56.05
CA GLU A 99 -47.52 1.68 -57.24
C GLU A 99 -48.56 0.64 -57.68
N LEU A 100 -49.22 -0.07 -56.74
CA LEU A 100 -50.36 -0.95 -57.02
C LEU A 100 -51.57 -0.18 -57.56
N ARG A 101 -51.76 1.07 -57.14
CA ARG A 101 -52.84 1.96 -57.62
C ARG A 101 -52.53 2.59 -58.97
N VAL A 102 -51.26 2.85 -59.28
CA VAL A 102 -50.77 3.36 -60.57
C VAL A 102 -50.72 2.25 -61.63
N LYS A 103 -50.29 1.02 -61.29
CA LYS A 103 -50.25 -0.11 -62.24
C LYS A 103 -51.64 -0.64 -62.63
N GLY A 104 -52.67 -0.41 -61.82
CA GLY A 104 -54.06 -0.77 -62.12
C GLY A 104 -54.83 0.25 -62.95
N VAL A 105 -54.26 1.44 -63.20
CA VAL A 105 -54.95 2.55 -63.88
C VAL A 105 -54.00 3.19 -64.88
N ALA A 106 -53.85 2.58 -66.06
CA ALA A 106 -53.40 3.33 -67.23
C ALA A 106 -54.54 4.27 -67.65
N GLY A 107 -54.57 5.46 -67.05
CA GLY A 107 -55.55 6.54 -67.25
C GLY A 107 -55.00 7.85 -66.67
N PRO A 108 -55.48 9.01 -67.15
CA PRO A 108 -54.72 10.26 -67.15
C PRO A 108 -54.39 10.73 -65.73
N GLU A 109 -53.13 11.13 -65.56
CA GLU A 109 -52.53 11.90 -64.45
C GLU A 109 -53.50 12.21 -63.30
N LEU A 110 -53.67 11.24 -62.39
CA LEU A 110 -54.43 11.40 -61.15
C LEU A 110 -53.70 12.40 -60.26
N LYS A 111 -54.10 13.67 -60.32
CA LYS A 111 -53.74 14.65 -59.29
C LYS A 111 -54.23 14.13 -57.93
N PRO A 112 -53.38 14.07 -56.90
CA PRO A 112 -53.80 13.64 -55.58
C PRO A 112 -54.96 14.52 -55.08
N SER A 113 -55.97 13.91 -54.45
CA SER A 113 -57.04 14.62 -53.76
C SER A 113 -56.43 15.55 -52.70
N GLY A 114 -56.94 16.78 -52.56
CA GLY A 114 -56.38 17.80 -51.66
C GLY A 114 -56.26 17.39 -50.18
N GLU A 115 -57.03 16.38 -49.75
CA GLU A 115 -56.91 15.79 -48.40
C GLU A 115 -55.60 15.01 -48.20
N VAL A 116 -55.11 14.34 -49.25
CA VAL A 116 -53.86 13.56 -49.21
C VAL A 116 -52.64 14.49 -49.21
N GLU A 117 -52.68 15.58 -49.97
CA GLU A 117 -51.65 16.62 -49.95
C GLU A 117 -51.55 17.29 -48.57
N HIS A 118 -52.69 17.56 -47.93
CA HIS A 118 -52.73 18.12 -46.59
C HIS A 118 -52.14 17.14 -45.54
N HIS A 119 -52.51 15.86 -45.59
CA HIS A 119 -51.96 14.86 -44.67
C HIS A 119 -50.46 14.64 -44.88
N PHE A 120 -49.99 14.64 -46.13
CA PHE A 120 -48.56 14.58 -46.45
C PHE A 120 -47.81 15.81 -45.93
N SER A 121 -48.39 17.02 -46.09
CA SER A 121 -47.82 18.25 -45.57
C SER A 121 -47.72 18.26 -44.03
N LEU A 122 -48.73 17.73 -43.34
CA LEU A 122 -48.71 17.58 -41.88
C LEU A 122 -47.62 16.61 -41.41
N LEU A 123 -47.53 15.43 -42.03
CA LEU A 123 -46.48 14.46 -41.72
C LEU A 123 -45.08 15.02 -42.00
N GLN A 124 -44.88 15.70 -43.13
CA GLN A 124 -43.60 16.31 -43.47
C GLN A 124 -43.19 17.37 -42.45
N ARG A 125 -44.14 18.17 -41.96
CA ARG A 125 -43.91 19.16 -40.91
C ARG A 125 -43.55 18.51 -39.57
N GLU A 126 -44.19 17.39 -39.25
CA GLU A 126 -43.94 16.64 -38.01
C GLU A 126 -42.58 15.94 -38.05
N THR A 127 -42.21 15.32 -39.18
CA THR A 127 -40.87 14.75 -39.41
C THR A 127 -39.79 15.82 -39.32
N GLU A 128 -40.01 17.00 -39.90
CA GLU A 128 -39.05 18.11 -39.81
C GLU A 128 -38.93 18.63 -38.38
N LYS A 129 -40.03 18.70 -37.63
CA LYS A 129 -40.00 19.06 -36.21
C LYS A 129 -39.19 18.05 -35.39
N LEU A 130 -39.45 16.74 -35.56
CA LEU A 130 -38.71 15.68 -34.87
C LEU A 130 -37.22 15.70 -35.23
N ARG A 131 -36.88 15.96 -36.49
CA ARG A 131 -35.49 16.12 -36.93
C ARG A 131 -34.79 17.27 -36.19
N ASN A 132 -35.46 18.42 -36.09
CA ASN A 132 -34.94 19.57 -35.35
C ASN A 132 -34.78 19.27 -33.86
N ASP A 133 -35.75 18.57 -33.25
CA ASP A 133 -35.67 18.15 -31.85
C ASP A 133 -34.49 17.17 -31.62
N ILE A 134 -34.25 16.24 -32.55
CA ILE A 134 -33.11 15.32 -32.50
C ILE A 134 -31.79 16.08 -32.57
N ASP A 135 -31.65 17.03 -33.49
CA ASP A 135 -30.41 17.80 -33.65
C ASP A 135 -30.15 18.72 -32.44
N LYS A 136 -31.22 19.25 -31.83
CA LYS A 136 -31.14 19.96 -30.54
C LYS A 136 -30.68 19.05 -29.41
N MET A 137 -31.33 17.90 -29.23
CA MET A 137 -30.95 16.91 -28.20
C MET A 137 -29.51 16.41 -28.38
N ARG A 138 -29.06 16.19 -29.63
CA ARG A 138 -27.66 15.83 -29.93
C ARG A 138 -26.68 16.90 -29.48
N SER A 139 -27.01 18.16 -29.71
CA SER A 139 -26.17 19.30 -29.33
C SER A 139 -26.08 19.46 -27.81
N GLU A 140 -27.21 19.32 -27.12
CA GLU A 140 -27.28 19.34 -25.65
C GLU A 140 -26.49 18.19 -25.02
N LEU A 141 -26.65 16.97 -25.54
CA LEU A 141 -25.89 15.80 -25.06
C LEU A 141 -24.38 15.99 -25.25
N ARG A 142 -23.95 16.53 -26.40
CA ARG A 142 -22.53 16.79 -26.63
C ARG A 142 -21.97 17.80 -25.63
N TYR A 143 -22.71 18.86 -25.35
CA TYR A 143 -22.32 19.86 -24.35
C TYR A 143 -22.21 19.25 -22.94
N GLU A 144 -23.18 18.44 -22.52
CA GLU A 144 -23.11 17.79 -21.20
C GLU A 144 -21.96 16.78 -21.12
N ILE A 145 -21.66 16.03 -22.20
CA ILE A 145 -20.47 15.16 -22.27
C ILE A 145 -19.19 15.98 -22.10
N ASP A 146 -19.03 17.07 -22.84
CA ASP A 146 -17.83 17.91 -22.78
C ASP A 146 -17.66 18.53 -21.39
N LYS A 147 -18.76 18.99 -20.78
CA LYS A 147 -18.80 19.56 -19.44
C LYS A 147 -18.45 18.53 -18.36
N VAL A 148 -19.07 17.35 -18.38
CA VAL A 148 -18.77 16.26 -17.43
C VAL A 148 -17.32 15.79 -17.60
N THR A 149 -16.84 15.64 -18.84
CA THR A 149 -15.46 15.25 -19.13
C THR A 149 -14.46 16.28 -18.60
N ALA A 150 -14.74 17.58 -18.76
CA ALA A 150 -13.90 18.66 -18.23
C ALA A 150 -13.91 18.68 -16.69
N GLY A 151 -15.08 18.50 -16.07
CA GLY A 151 -15.21 18.39 -14.61
C GLY A 151 -14.41 17.23 -14.05
N GLN A 152 -14.59 16.02 -14.61
CA GLN A 152 -13.84 14.83 -14.18
C GLN A 152 -12.32 15.01 -14.34
N ARG A 153 -11.85 15.65 -15.43
CA ARG A 153 -10.43 15.95 -15.59
C ARG A 153 -9.92 16.91 -14.53
N LEU A 154 -10.71 17.91 -14.12
CA LEU A 154 -10.34 18.82 -13.05
C LEU A 154 -10.26 18.08 -11.72
N ASP A 155 -11.29 17.29 -11.38
CA ASP A 155 -11.34 16.52 -10.14
C ASP A 155 -10.13 15.59 -10.01
N LEU A 156 -9.80 14.84 -11.07
CA LEU A 156 -8.61 13.99 -11.11
C LEU A 156 -7.31 14.77 -10.93
N ASN A 157 -7.22 15.98 -11.48
CA ASN A 157 -6.02 16.81 -11.34
C ASN A 157 -5.88 17.37 -9.92
N LEU A 158 -6.99 17.77 -9.29
CA LEU A 158 -7.00 18.23 -7.90
C LEU A 158 -6.65 17.09 -6.96
N GLU A 159 -7.22 15.91 -7.17
CA GLU A 159 -6.94 14.73 -6.36
C GLU A 159 -5.48 14.27 -6.51
N ARG A 160 -4.95 14.29 -7.74
CA ARG A 160 -3.53 14.05 -7.99
C ARG A 160 -2.63 15.08 -7.29
N GLY A 161 -3.10 16.33 -7.14
CA GLY A 161 -2.42 17.37 -6.36
C GLY A 161 -2.38 17.01 -4.88
N ARG A 162 -3.56 16.73 -4.29
CA ARG A 162 -3.69 16.33 -2.88
C ARG A 162 -2.83 15.13 -2.52
N ILE A 163 -2.87 14.07 -3.33
CA ILE A 163 -2.06 12.87 -3.11
C ILE A 163 -0.56 13.20 -3.12
N LYS A 164 -0.11 14.12 -3.98
CA LYS A 164 1.31 14.53 -4.00
C LYS A 164 1.70 15.31 -2.76
N ASP A 165 0.84 16.18 -2.26
CA ASP A 165 1.09 16.96 -1.05
C ASP A 165 1.11 16.03 0.18
N GLU A 166 0.13 15.13 0.32
CA GLU A 166 0.10 14.11 1.37
C GLU A 166 1.33 13.18 1.32
N LEU A 167 1.76 12.79 0.12
CA LEU A 167 2.98 12.00 -0.06
C LEU A 167 4.24 12.79 0.36
N ALA A 168 4.29 14.09 0.09
CA ALA A 168 5.39 14.93 0.52
C ALA A 168 5.46 15.04 2.05
N ASP A 169 4.30 15.21 2.70
CA ASP A 169 4.19 15.24 4.16
C ASP A 169 4.61 13.91 4.79
N GLN A 170 4.13 12.78 4.27
CA GLN A 170 4.53 11.45 4.73
C GLN A 170 6.04 11.19 4.56
N ASN A 171 6.63 11.64 3.46
CA ASN A 171 8.08 11.53 3.24
C ASN A 171 8.87 12.36 4.26
N ALA A 172 8.39 13.56 4.60
CA ALA A 172 9.01 14.40 5.61
C ALA A 172 8.92 13.75 7.00
N GLU A 173 7.77 13.18 7.36
CA GLU A 173 7.59 12.45 8.61
C GLU A 173 8.47 11.20 8.69
N THR A 174 8.52 10.40 7.62
CA THR A 174 9.40 9.22 7.51
C THR A 174 10.87 9.60 7.68
N THR A 175 11.29 10.72 7.11
CA THR A 175 12.64 11.25 7.26
C THR A 175 12.90 11.71 8.70
N ASN A 176 11.94 12.36 9.35
CA ASN A 176 12.04 12.75 10.75
C ASN A 176 12.19 11.54 11.68
N LEU A 177 11.40 10.50 11.45
CA LEU A 177 11.41 9.28 12.25
C LEU A 177 12.70 8.48 12.07
N THR A 178 13.18 8.36 10.83
CA THR A 178 14.50 7.77 10.52
C THR A 178 15.61 8.49 11.30
N ASN A 179 15.63 9.83 11.26
CA ASN A 179 16.61 10.62 12.00
C ASN A 179 16.52 10.44 13.53
N LYS A 180 15.31 10.27 14.08
CA LYS A 180 15.14 9.97 15.52
C LYS A 180 15.68 8.59 15.87
N LEU A 181 15.37 7.57 15.06
CA LEU A 181 15.87 6.22 15.23
C LEU A 181 17.40 6.18 15.17
N ASP A 182 18.02 6.88 14.21
CA ASP A 182 19.48 6.96 14.12
C ASP A 182 20.10 7.57 15.39
N ARG A 183 19.50 8.64 15.93
CA ARG A 183 19.95 9.25 17.19
C ARG A 183 19.84 8.29 18.36
N GLU A 184 18.72 7.56 18.49
CA GLU A 184 18.54 6.57 19.55
C GLU A 184 19.54 5.41 19.41
N ILE A 185 19.78 4.91 18.20
CA ILE A 185 20.80 3.89 17.93
C ILE A 185 22.18 4.38 18.36
N HIS A 186 22.55 5.61 18.02
CA HIS A 186 23.84 6.19 18.43
C HIS A 186 23.92 6.36 19.95
N ALA A 187 22.85 6.81 20.60
CA ALA A 187 22.79 6.94 22.05
C ALA A 187 22.92 5.60 22.76
N LEU A 188 22.18 4.57 22.31
CA LEU A 188 22.24 3.22 22.85
C LEU A 188 23.61 2.58 22.67
N ARG A 189 24.25 2.77 21.50
CA ARG A 189 25.64 2.32 21.27
C ARG A 189 26.62 2.97 22.24
N ALA A 190 26.49 4.27 22.48
CA ALA A 190 27.35 4.97 23.42
C ALA A 190 27.16 4.47 24.87
N GLN A 191 25.92 4.27 25.29
CA GLN A 191 25.61 3.70 26.61
C GLN A 191 26.14 2.27 26.76
N LEU A 192 26.00 1.45 25.73
CA LEU A 192 26.52 0.08 25.72
C LEU A 192 28.05 0.05 25.84
N GLU A 193 28.74 0.93 25.11
CA GLU A 193 30.20 1.05 25.20
C GLU A 193 30.63 1.48 26.61
N ALA A 194 29.97 2.48 27.20
CA ALA A 194 30.25 2.88 28.59
C ALA A 194 30.04 1.72 29.58
N ALA A 195 28.89 1.04 29.50
CA ALA A 195 28.57 -0.10 30.38
C ALA A 195 29.58 -1.25 30.23
N LYS A 196 30.07 -1.51 29.02
CA LYS A 196 31.14 -2.49 28.77
C LYS A 196 32.41 -2.12 29.54
N TYR A 197 32.84 -0.86 29.49
CA TYR A 197 34.02 -0.39 30.22
C TYR A 197 33.85 -0.51 31.74
N ASP A 198 32.66 -0.25 32.27
CA ASP A 198 32.36 -0.41 33.70
C ASP A 198 32.47 -1.86 34.15
N VAL A 199 31.91 -2.80 33.38
CA VAL A 199 32.02 -4.24 33.67
C VAL A 199 33.48 -4.70 33.63
N ILE A 200 34.25 -4.26 32.62
CA ILE A 200 35.68 -4.60 32.52
C ILE A 200 36.44 -4.06 33.75
N LYS A 201 36.22 -2.80 34.13
CA LYS A 201 36.85 -2.19 35.31
C LYS A 201 36.50 -2.97 36.58
N TYR A 202 35.24 -3.34 36.76
CA TYR A 202 34.78 -4.15 37.90
C TYR A 202 35.48 -5.51 37.95
N CYS A 203 35.57 -6.22 36.82
CA CYS A 203 36.25 -7.51 36.74
C CYS A 203 37.74 -7.38 37.09
N ILE A 204 38.44 -6.38 36.54
CA ILE A 204 39.86 -6.12 36.84
C ILE A 204 40.04 -5.84 38.34
N GLY A 205 39.17 -5.02 38.93
CA GLY A 205 39.18 -4.73 40.36
C GLY A 205 39.06 -6.00 41.21
N ASN A 206 38.07 -6.85 40.92
CA ASN A 206 37.88 -8.11 41.65
C ASN A 206 39.08 -9.04 41.52
N VAL A 207 39.64 -9.20 40.32
CA VAL A 207 40.81 -10.04 40.10
C VAL A 207 42.01 -9.52 40.91
N ARG A 208 42.29 -8.21 40.87
CA ARG A 208 43.36 -7.57 41.66
C ARG A 208 43.19 -7.82 43.16
N MET A 209 41.97 -7.67 43.69
CA MET A 209 41.68 -7.90 45.11
C MET A 209 41.92 -9.36 45.49
N ASN A 210 41.41 -10.31 44.70
CA ASN A 210 41.63 -11.75 44.96
C ASN A 210 43.12 -12.13 44.92
N TYR A 211 43.89 -11.65 43.92
CA TYR A 211 45.33 -11.89 43.87
C TYR A 211 46.06 -11.33 45.09
N SER A 212 45.69 -10.13 45.56
CA SER A 212 46.29 -9.54 46.76
C SER A 212 46.00 -10.36 48.02
N GLN A 213 44.76 -10.87 48.18
CA GLN A 213 44.38 -11.73 49.29
C GLN A 213 45.12 -13.07 49.25
N LEU A 214 45.19 -13.72 48.09
CA LEU A 214 45.98 -14.94 47.87
C LEU A 214 47.45 -14.74 48.19
N SER A 215 48.04 -13.61 47.79
CA SER A 215 49.43 -13.29 48.12
C SER A 215 49.65 -13.13 49.63
N SER A 216 48.73 -12.47 50.34
CA SER A 216 48.78 -12.33 51.80
C SER A 216 48.70 -13.69 52.48
N LEU A 217 47.73 -14.52 52.07
CA LEU A 217 47.54 -15.87 52.60
C LEU A 217 48.76 -16.77 52.34
N HIS A 218 49.40 -16.64 51.17
CA HIS A 218 50.61 -17.39 50.83
C HIS A 218 51.76 -17.02 51.76
N VAL A 219 51.96 -15.73 52.03
CA VAL A 219 52.99 -15.27 52.95
C VAL A 219 52.70 -15.77 54.38
N GLU A 220 51.46 -15.68 54.86
CA GLU A 220 51.04 -16.26 56.16
C GLU A 220 51.37 -17.75 56.27
N CYS A 221 51.08 -18.52 55.22
CA CYS A 221 51.37 -19.96 55.17
C CYS A 221 52.86 -20.25 55.25
N ILE A 222 53.72 -19.44 54.62
CA ILE A 222 55.18 -19.57 54.71
C ILE A 222 55.65 -19.33 56.15
N PHE A 223 55.20 -18.23 56.79
CA PHE A 223 55.57 -17.93 58.18
C PHE A 223 55.09 -19.02 59.15
N TYR A 224 53.90 -19.59 58.92
CA TYR A 224 53.36 -20.67 59.73
C TYR A 224 54.22 -21.95 59.59
N LYS A 225 54.59 -22.32 58.35
CA LYS A 225 55.44 -23.48 58.08
C LYS A 225 56.82 -23.39 58.71
N HIS A 226 57.41 -22.19 58.76
CA HIS A 226 58.75 -21.97 59.32
C HIS A 226 58.76 -21.73 60.83
N GLY A 227 57.61 -21.86 61.53
CA GLY A 227 57.53 -21.68 62.99
C GLY A 227 57.77 -20.24 63.45
N LEU A 228 57.71 -19.27 62.53
CA LEU A 228 57.98 -17.85 62.78
C LEU A 228 56.72 -17.06 63.17
N LEU A 229 55.55 -17.69 63.15
CA LEU A 229 54.27 -17.10 63.51
C LEU A 229 54.09 -17.10 65.05
N SER A 230 54.95 -16.36 65.75
CA SER A 230 54.82 -16.12 67.19
C SER A 230 53.65 -15.17 67.48
N GLU A 231 53.09 -15.21 68.69
CA GLU A 231 51.99 -14.33 69.13
C GLU A 231 52.30 -12.82 68.95
N LEU A 232 53.57 -12.44 68.81
CA LEU A 232 54.01 -11.06 68.57
C LEU A 232 53.81 -10.57 67.13
N LEU A 233 53.81 -11.44 66.11
CA LEU A 233 53.71 -11.03 64.69
C LEU A 233 52.27 -11.06 64.14
N ARG A 234 51.35 -11.72 64.85
CA ARG A 234 49.92 -11.83 64.49
C ARG A 234 49.22 -10.46 64.32
N PRO A 235 49.45 -9.45 65.19
CA PRO A 235 48.81 -8.14 65.04
C PRO A 235 49.28 -7.39 63.78
N ALA A 236 50.53 -7.59 63.35
CA ALA A 236 51.08 -6.94 62.15
C ALA A 236 50.46 -7.51 60.86
N PHE A 237 50.11 -8.80 60.84
CA PHE A 237 49.44 -9.45 59.71
C PHE A 237 47.96 -9.06 59.60
N GLU A 238 47.24 -8.97 60.72
CA GLU A 238 45.82 -8.54 60.72
C GLU A 238 45.63 -7.12 60.16
N ILE A 239 46.62 -6.23 60.32
CA ILE A 239 46.60 -4.88 59.74
C ILE A 239 46.72 -4.93 58.20
N PHE A 240 47.54 -5.83 57.66
CA PHE A 240 47.74 -6.01 56.22
C PHE A 240 46.57 -6.73 55.53
N ALA A 241 45.92 -7.66 56.25
CA ALA A 241 44.74 -8.40 55.78
C ALA A 241 43.43 -7.59 55.89
N ASN A 242 43.44 -6.43 56.56
CA ASN A 242 42.24 -5.61 56.75
C ASN A 242 41.80 -4.93 55.43
N PRO A 243 40.60 -5.25 54.89
CA PRO A 243 40.11 -4.70 53.62
C PRO A 243 40.00 -3.16 53.62
N ARG A 244 39.87 -2.54 54.80
CA ARG A 244 39.78 -1.08 54.95
C ARG A 244 41.08 -0.34 54.62
N CYS A 245 42.25 -0.96 54.77
CA CYS A 245 43.53 -0.32 54.46
C CYS A 245 43.82 -0.30 52.94
N GLN A 246 43.26 -1.23 52.17
CA GLN A 246 43.40 -1.27 50.70
C GLN A 246 42.42 -0.31 49.99
N ALA A 247 41.26 -0.02 50.59
CA ALA A 247 40.26 0.90 50.05
C ALA A 247 40.69 2.39 50.06
N ALA A 248 41.74 2.76 50.79
CA ALA A 248 42.23 4.14 50.87
C ALA A 248 42.92 4.64 49.58
N GLY A 249 43.21 3.74 48.62
CA GLY A 249 43.79 4.09 47.32
C GLY A 249 42.79 4.50 46.23
N ASP A 250 41.50 4.19 46.38
CA ASP A 250 40.53 4.21 45.26
C ASP A 250 39.39 5.23 45.40
N LEU A 251 39.45 6.15 46.37
CA LEU A 251 38.49 7.27 46.50
C LEU A 251 38.95 8.52 45.74
N LYS A 252 39.16 8.40 44.43
CA LYS A 252 39.07 9.54 43.49
C LYS A 252 38.43 9.07 42.20
N GLY A 253 37.11 9.03 42.22
CA GLY A 253 36.31 8.72 41.05
C GLY A 253 34.82 8.73 41.35
N SER A 254 34.38 9.61 42.26
CA SER A 254 32.96 9.92 42.39
C SER A 254 32.56 10.85 41.25
N LEU A 255 31.75 10.30 40.34
CA LEU A 255 30.63 10.97 39.64
C LEU A 255 30.96 11.94 38.50
N PRO A 256 30.02 12.18 37.56
CA PRO A 256 28.55 11.98 37.65
C PRO A 256 28.02 10.64 37.14
#